data_AF-A0A913XJR1-F1
#
_entry.id   AF-A0A913XJR1-F1
#
_cell.length_a   1.000
_cell.length_b   1.000
_cell.length_c   1.000
_cell.angle_alpha   90.00
_cell.angle_beta   90.00
_cell.angle_gamma   90.00
#
_symmetry.space_group_name_H-M   'P 1'
#
loop_
_entity.id
_entity.type
_entity.pdbx_description
1 polymer ?
#
loop_
_entity_poly.entity_id
_entity_poly.type
_entity_poly.pdbx_seq_one_letter_code
_entity_poly.pdbx_strand_id
1 'polypeptide(L)'
;MILVFVVLTVILNEGLSAEYKKVGCFKDHDEPRRALRAHLSDGSGSVVKCAREAKARGFTVFGLQNGGECWSGKGNYAKYGRGEGCKDGLGGSWRNDVYKFPVAEYKGCFNSYTLLDVLELHHAIKSSSAQKYDYKHARIDCENLAKSRNAVGFAIQWESLLSGFFGTRLCYTISSGDKPSRFGKHSLIAKCDKNRLGGYRLMSVYLFK
;
A
#
# COMPACT_ATOMS: atom_id res chain seq x y z
N MET A 1 7.93 -11.12 -41.62
CA MET A 1 6.90 -11.50 -40.62
C MET A 1 7.54 -12.10 -39.35
N ILE A 2 8.61 -11.50 -38.83
CA ILE A 2 9.35 -11.96 -37.62
C ILE A 2 9.52 -10.81 -36.59
N LEU A 3 9.22 -9.56 -36.98
CA LEU A 3 9.40 -8.38 -36.10
C LEU A 3 8.32 -8.20 -35.02
N VAL A 4 7.19 -8.91 -35.10
CA VAL A 4 6.03 -8.70 -34.18
C VAL A 4 6.14 -9.55 -32.91
N PHE A 5 6.86 -10.68 -32.93
CA PHE A 5 6.97 -11.57 -31.77
C PHE A 5 7.98 -11.11 -30.71
N VAL A 6 9.03 -10.37 -31.10
CA VAL A 6 10.05 -9.86 -30.16
C VAL A 6 9.54 -8.65 -29.36
N VAL A 7 8.59 -7.89 -29.90
CA VAL A 7 8.00 -6.74 -29.19
C VAL A 7 7.00 -7.19 -28.12
N LEU A 8 6.33 -8.34 -28.30
CA LEU A 8 5.36 -8.83 -27.31
C LEU A 8 6.00 -9.40 -26.04
N THR A 9 7.24 -9.91 -26.12
CA THR A 9 7.94 -10.49 -24.96
C THR A 9 8.68 -9.45 -24.11
N VAL A 10 8.85 -8.22 -24.60
CA VAL A 10 9.55 -7.13 -23.87
C VAL A 10 8.60 -6.29 -23.00
N ILE A 11 7.27 -6.48 -23.07
CA ILE A 11 6.28 -5.63 -22.35
C ILE A 11 6.00 -6.08 -20.89
N LEU A 12 6.55 -7.20 -20.39
CA LEU A 12 6.28 -7.65 -19.02
C LEU A 12 7.43 -7.47 -18.00
N ASN A 13 8.47 -6.67 -18.29
CA ASN A 13 9.64 -6.63 -17.38
C ASN A 13 9.99 -5.27 -16.74
N GLU A 14 9.18 -4.23 -16.93
CA GLU A 14 9.43 -2.91 -16.31
C GLU A 14 8.52 -2.62 -15.10
N GLY A 15 7.75 -3.60 -14.61
CA GLY A 15 6.74 -3.39 -13.55
C GLY A 15 7.04 -3.97 -12.17
N LEU A 16 8.01 -4.89 -12.04
CA LEU A 16 8.09 -5.74 -10.83
C LEU A 16 8.94 -5.14 -9.69
N SER A 17 9.85 -4.21 -10.01
CA SER A 17 10.81 -3.64 -9.04
C SER A 17 10.18 -2.57 -8.12
N ALA A 18 9.02 -2.03 -8.48
CA ALA A 18 8.38 -0.93 -7.76
C ALA A 18 7.39 -1.37 -6.65
N GLU A 19 7.07 -2.67 -6.53
CA GLU A 19 6.05 -3.11 -5.57
C GLU A 19 6.60 -3.31 -4.15
N TYR A 20 7.86 -3.70 -3.99
CA TYR A 20 8.49 -3.94 -2.69
C TYR A 20 10.02 -3.79 -2.76
N LYS A 21 10.65 -3.47 -1.63
CA LYS A 21 12.09 -3.31 -1.49
C LYS A 21 12.65 -4.39 -0.56
N LYS A 22 13.73 -5.06 -0.97
CA LYS A 22 14.48 -5.98 -0.10
C LYS A 22 15.15 -5.18 1.01
N VAL A 23 14.92 -5.58 2.25
CA VAL A 23 15.51 -4.97 3.46
C VAL A 23 16.81 -5.69 3.84
N GLY A 24 16.84 -7.01 3.71
CA GLY A 24 18.01 -7.83 4.00
C GLY A 24 17.66 -9.16 4.67
N CYS A 25 18.70 -9.89 5.07
CA CYS A 25 18.59 -11.17 5.76
C CYS A 25 18.57 -10.95 7.28
N PHE A 26 17.59 -11.53 7.97
CA PHE A 26 17.40 -11.40 9.42
C PHE A 26 17.23 -12.76 10.08
N LYS A 27 17.76 -12.89 11.29
CA LYS A 27 17.63 -14.11 12.08
C LYS A 27 16.17 -14.30 12.52
N ASP A 28 15.72 -15.55 12.54
CA ASP A 28 14.41 -15.94 13.05
C ASP A 28 14.55 -17.04 14.11
N HIS A 29 13.42 -17.43 14.71
CA HIS A 29 13.36 -18.48 15.72
C HIS A 29 12.09 -19.31 15.57
N ASP A 30 12.02 -20.49 16.19
CA ASP A 30 10.80 -21.29 16.33
C ASP A 30 9.63 -20.54 16.99
N GLU A 31 8.41 -21.05 16.79
CA GLU A 31 7.25 -20.58 17.54
C GLU A 31 7.41 -20.92 19.03
N PRO A 32 6.94 -20.08 19.97
CA PRO A 32 6.14 -18.86 19.78
C PRO A 32 6.98 -17.59 19.50
N ARG A 33 8.28 -17.76 19.26
CA ARG A 33 9.30 -16.71 19.28
C ARG A 33 9.67 -16.18 17.90
N ARG A 34 8.94 -16.53 16.83
CA ARG A 34 9.15 -15.97 15.50
C ARG A 34 9.20 -14.44 15.48
N ALA A 35 10.04 -13.89 14.60
CA ALA A 35 10.08 -12.46 14.30
C ALA A 35 8.86 -12.05 13.47
N LEU A 36 8.50 -12.88 12.49
CA LEU A 36 7.31 -12.79 11.65
C LEU A 36 6.38 -13.96 11.99
N ARG A 37 5.28 -13.69 12.70
CA ARG A 37 4.40 -14.71 13.30
C ARG A 37 3.19 -15.09 12.45
N ALA A 38 2.96 -14.39 11.34
CA ALA A 38 1.86 -14.71 10.42
C ALA A 38 2.40 -15.61 9.31
N HIS A 39 2.14 -16.90 9.42
CA HIS A 39 2.38 -17.83 8.33
C HIS A 39 1.34 -17.59 7.21
N LEU A 40 1.81 -17.35 5.99
CA LEU A 40 0.94 -17.06 4.85
C LEU A 40 0.79 -18.29 3.94
N SER A 41 1.89 -18.98 3.65
CA SER A 41 1.96 -20.20 2.84
C SER A 41 3.34 -20.88 2.92
N ASP A 42 3.42 -22.21 2.86
CA ASP A 42 4.67 -22.98 2.98
C ASP A 42 5.55 -22.94 1.71
N GLY A 43 5.07 -22.33 0.62
CA GLY A 43 5.67 -22.49 -0.70
C GLY A 43 5.21 -21.42 -1.68
N SER A 44 5.59 -20.18 -1.42
CA SER A 44 5.44 -19.14 -2.44
C SER A 44 6.38 -19.43 -3.62
N GLY A 45 7.57 -19.98 -3.36
CA GLY A 45 8.66 -20.21 -4.33
C GLY A 45 9.08 -18.95 -5.08
N SER A 46 8.55 -17.80 -4.67
CA SER A 46 8.56 -16.56 -5.43
C SER A 46 8.28 -15.41 -4.49
N VAL A 47 9.22 -14.46 -4.47
CA VAL A 47 9.09 -13.21 -3.72
C VAL A 47 7.79 -12.49 -4.09
N VAL A 48 7.40 -12.51 -5.38
CA VAL A 48 6.20 -11.86 -5.91
C VAL A 48 4.93 -12.45 -5.31
N LYS A 49 4.84 -13.78 -5.26
CA LYS A 49 3.66 -14.46 -4.72
C LYS A 49 3.49 -14.16 -3.23
N CYS A 50 4.59 -14.23 -2.47
CA CYS A 50 4.56 -13.88 -1.06
C CYS A 50 4.19 -12.41 -0.83
N ALA A 51 4.72 -11.50 -1.65
CA ALA A 51 4.36 -10.09 -1.63
C ALA A 51 2.84 -9.89 -1.84
N ARG A 52 2.27 -10.52 -2.86
CA ARG A 52 0.83 -10.43 -3.15
C ARG A 52 -0.03 -10.93 -1.98
N GLU A 53 0.33 -12.06 -1.38
CA GLU A 53 -0.39 -12.62 -0.22
C GLU A 53 -0.30 -11.72 1.01
N ALA A 54 0.90 -11.22 1.32
CA ALA A 54 1.10 -10.32 2.45
C ALA A 54 0.32 -9.01 2.27
N LYS A 55 0.34 -8.46 1.05
CA LYS A 55 -0.36 -7.23 0.69
C LYS A 55 -1.88 -7.40 0.73
N ALA A 56 -2.40 -8.51 0.22
CA ALA A 56 -3.83 -8.84 0.29
C ALA A 56 -4.33 -8.97 1.73
N ARG A 57 -3.47 -9.41 2.66
CA ARG A 57 -3.77 -9.46 4.10
C ARG A 57 -3.42 -8.16 4.84
N GLY A 58 -3.05 -7.09 4.13
CA GLY A 58 -2.80 -5.76 4.68
C GLY A 58 -1.50 -5.61 5.47
N PHE A 59 -0.53 -6.52 5.28
CA PHE A 59 0.77 -6.39 5.91
C PHE A 59 1.67 -5.42 5.13
N THR A 60 2.54 -4.71 5.87
CA THR A 60 3.50 -3.75 5.31
C THR A 60 4.91 -4.35 5.12
N VAL A 61 5.11 -5.55 5.64
CA VAL A 61 6.35 -6.33 5.62
C VAL A 61 6.02 -7.76 5.26
N PHE A 62 6.93 -8.44 4.57
CA PHE A 62 6.90 -9.89 4.44
C PHE A 62 8.32 -10.43 4.45
N GLY A 63 8.48 -11.73 4.67
CA GLY A 63 9.75 -12.41 4.63
C GLY A 63 9.59 -13.79 4.04
N LEU A 64 10.62 -14.23 3.30
CA LEU A 64 10.71 -15.60 2.84
C LEU A 64 11.71 -16.35 3.71
N GLN A 65 11.39 -17.59 4.08
CA GLN A 65 12.22 -18.48 4.88
C GLN A 65 12.43 -19.82 4.18
N ASN A 66 13.54 -20.49 4.48
CA ASN A 66 13.75 -21.91 4.15
C ASN A 66 13.48 -22.26 2.68
N GLY A 67 13.83 -21.37 1.75
CA GLY A 67 13.68 -21.61 0.31
C GLY A 67 12.30 -21.28 -0.27
N GLY A 68 11.40 -20.64 0.48
CA GLY A 68 10.16 -20.12 -0.10
C GLY A 68 8.94 -20.03 0.81
N GLU A 69 9.04 -20.41 2.09
CA GLU A 69 7.97 -20.23 3.06
C GLU A 69 7.68 -18.75 3.22
N CYS A 70 6.41 -18.37 3.14
CA CYS A 70 5.97 -16.99 3.18
C CYS A 70 5.48 -16.61 4.58
N TRP A 71 6.16 -15.64 5.17
CA TRP A 71 5.90 -15.13 6.50
C TRP A 71 5.62 -13.64 6.49
N SER A 72 4.84 -13.18 7.46
CA SER A 72 4.56 -11.76 7.68
C SER A 72 4.20 -11.50 9.14
N GLY A 73 3.68 -10.32 9.46
CA GLY A 73 3.16 -10.00 10.78
C GLY A 73 3.38 -8.57 11.22
N LYS A 74 2.79 -8.24 12.37
CA LYS A 74 2.99 -6.97 13.09
C LYS A 74 4.26 -6.98 13.97
N GLY A 75 5.00 -8.09 14.00
CA GLY A 75 6.21 -8.26 14.81
C GLY A 75 7.42 -7.49 14.28
N ASN A 76 8.42 -7.32 15.11
CA ASN A 76 9.70 -6.72 14.71
C ASN A 76 10.57 -7.76 14.01
N TYR A 77 10.56 -7.76 12.67
CA TYR A 77 11.39 -8.63 11.84
C TYR A 77 12.90 -8.56 12.15
N ALA A 78 13.36 -7.46 12.77
CA ALA A 78 14.76 -7.24 13.11
C ALA A 78 15.10 -7.56 14.58
N LYS A 79 14.18 -8.13 15.37
CA LYS A 79 14.39 -8.29 16.82
C LYS A 79 15.60 -9.16 17.19
N TYR A 80 16.00 -10.09 16.32
CA TYR A 80 17.18 -10.94 16.48
C TYR A 80 18.41 -10.45 15.70
N GLY A 81 18.31 -9.26 15.11
CA GLY A 81 19.38 -8.66 14.31
C GLY A 81 19.53 -9.25 12.90
N ARG A 82 20.47 -8.67 12.16
CA ARG A 82 20.84 -9.16 10.83
C ARG A 82 21.45 -10.56 10.93
N GLY A 83 21.22 -11.35 9.88
CA GLY A 83 21.83 -12.66 9.69
C GLY A 83 22.49 -12.76 8.32
N GLU A 84 23.18 -13.86 8.12
CA GLU A 84 23.76 -14.27 6.84
C GLU A 84 23.20 -15.64 6.46
N GLY A 85 23.39 -16.06 5.21
CA GLY A 85 22.96 -17.39 4.74
C GLY A 85 21.53 -17.46 4.20
N CYS A 86 20.87 -16.31 3.98
CA CYS A 86 19.73 -16.26 3.08
C CYS A 86 20.20 -16.39 1.62
N LYS A 87 19.43 -17.08 0.77
CA LYS A 87 19.79 -17.32 -0.63
C LYS A 87 18.64 -16.91 -1.54
N ASP A 88 19.00 -16.28 -2.67
CA ASP A 88 18.09 -15.97 -3.78
C ASP A 88 16.84 -15.14 -3.43
N GLY A 89 16.82 -14.50 -2.26
CA GLY A 89 15.63 -13.78 -1.79
C GLY A 89 14.56 -14.67 -1.16
N LEU A 90 14.85 -15.96 -0.98
CA LEU A 90 13.93 -16.97 -0.47
C LEU A 90 14.22 -17.34 1.00
N GLY A 91 15.11 -16.58 1.65
CA GLY A 91 15.52 -16.82 3.02
C GLY A 91 16.50 -17.99 3.16
N GLY A 92 16.57 -18.52 4.37
CA GLY A 92 17.38 -19.69 4.72
C GLY A 92 16.87 -20.37 5.98
N SER A 93 17.57 -21.40 6.45
CA SER A 93 17.21 -22.08 7.70
C SER A 93 17.20 -21.09 8.85
N TRP A 94 16.03 -20.90 9.47
CA TRP A 94 15.77 -19.93 10.54
C TRP A 94 16.22 -18.50 10.22
N ARG A 95 16.11 -18.11 8.94
CA ARG A 95 16.51 -16.80 8.45
C ARG A 95 15.49 -16.30 7.43
N ASN A 96 15.03 -15.07 7.61
CA ASN A 96 14.10 -14.43 6.69
C ASN A 96 14.86 -13.47 5.76
N ASP A 97 14.71 -13.65 4.44
CA ASP A 97 14.92 -12.53 3.51
C ASP A 97 13.69 -11.62 3.62
N VAL A 98 13.87 -10.45 4.22
CA VAL A 98 12.78 -9.53 4.54
C VAL A 98 12.62 -8.47 3.46
N TYR A 99 11.37 -8.17 3.15
CA TYR A 99 10.94 -7.17 2.18
C TYR A 99 9.90 -6.23 2.79
N LYS A 100 9.83 -5.01 2.25
CA LYS A 100 8.87 -3.97 2.63
C LYS A 100 8.17 -3.42 1.42
N PHE A 101 6.86 -3.22 1.52
CA PHE A 101 6.14 -2.42 0.52
C PHE A 101 6.55 -0.95 0.66
N PRO A 102 6.68 -0.18 -0.44
CA PRO A 102 6.75 1.27 -0.37
C PRO A 102 5.47 1.74 0.30
N VAL A 103 5.60 2.30 1.49
CA VAL A 103 4.47 2.82 2.24
C VAL A 103 4.21 4.22 1.74
N ALA A 104 3.01 4.48 1.24
CA ALA A 104 2.57 5.83 0.98
C ALA A 104 2.63 6.65 2.28
N GLU A 105 3.37 7.75 2.26
CA GLU A 105 3.58 8.59 3.41
C GLU A 105 2.33 9.44 3.65
N TYR A 106 1.75 9.31 4.84
CA TYR A 106 0.61 10.13 5.23
C TYR A 106 1.05 11.59 5.41
N LYS A 107 0.59 12.48 4.52
CA LYS A 107 0.93 13.91 4.55
C LYS A 107 0.00 14.73 5.43
N GLY A 108 -1.19 14.21 5.72
CA GLY A 108 -2.13 14.83 6.62
C GLY A 108 -3.57 14.74 6.16
N CYS A 109 -4.43 15.39 6.92
CA CYS A 109 -5.84 15.58 6.61
C CYS A 109 -6.03 16.97 6.01
N PHE A 110 -6.71 17.05 4.87
CA PHE A 110 -6.93 18.31 4.15
C PHE A 110 -8.42 18.45 3.81
N ASN A 111 -8.91 19.67 3.66
CA ASN A 111 -10.27 19.88 3.18
C ASN A 111 -10.39 19.41 1.73
N SER A 112 -11.54 18.85 1.36
CA SER A 112 -11.81 18.40 -0.02
C SER A 112 -12.21 19.53 -0.97
N TYR A 113 -12.49 20.72 -0.44
CA TYR A 113 -12.89 21.94 -1.15
C TYR A 113 -12.70 23.15 -0.22
N THR A 114 -12.59 24.36 -0.78
CA THR A 114 -12.65 25.61 0.00
C THR A 114 -14.10 26.08 0.16
N LEU A 115 -14.34 27.05 1.06
CA LEU A 115 -15.65 27.71 1.20
C LEU A 115 -16.10 28.41 -0.10
N LEU A 116 -15.16 28.85 -0.94
CA LEU A 116 -15.43 29.50 -2.23
C LEU A 116 -15.77 28.50 -3.34
N ASP A 117 -15.23 27.27 -3.29
CA ASP A 117 -15.45 26.24 -4.32
C ASP A 117 -16.85 25.61 -4.29
N VAL A 118 -17.65 25.85 -3.24
CA VAL A 118 -19.06 25.38 -3.18
C VAL A 118 -19.89 25.97 -4.34
N LEU A 119 -19.45 27.10 -4.90
CA LEU A 119 -20.09 27.77 -6.03
C LEU A 119 -19.62 27.27 -7.41
N GLU A 120 -18.48 26.56 -7.50
CA GLU A 120 -17.87 26.14 -8.79
C GLU A 120 -17.56 24.63 -8.90
N LEU A 121 -17.93 23.79 -7.91
CA LEU A 121 -17.74 22.33 -7.95
C LEU A 121 -16.27 21.87 -8.14
N HIS A 122 -15.29 22.72 -7.84
CA HIS A 122 -13.88 22.38 -7.93
C HIS A 122 -13.42 21.54 -6.72
N HIS A 123 -13.29 20.22 -6.90
CA HIS A 123 -12.69 19.34 -5.90
C HIS A 123 -11.17 19.55 -5.79
N ALA A 124 -10.63 19.38 -4.58
CA ALA A 124 -9.19 19.50 -4.30
C ALA A 124 -8.29 18.58 -5.12
N ILE A 125 -8.87 17.48 -5.58
CA ILE A 125 -8.32 16.58 -6.58
C ILE A 125 -9.39 16.53 -7.68
N LYS A 126 -9.06 16.95 -8.90
CA LYS A 126 -10.02 17.07 -10.01
C LYS A 126 -10.78 15.75 -10.18
N SER A 127 -12.06 15.73 -9.78
CA SER A 127 -12.80 14.53 -9.37
C SER A 127 -13.38 13.69 -10.51
N SER A 128 -12.72 13.55 -11.66
CA SER A 128 -13.32 12.78 -12.76
C SER A 128 -13.22 11.25 -12.61
N SER A 129 -12.60 10.72 -11.54
CA SER A 129 -12.29 9.27 -11.46
C SER A 129 -12.37 8.66 -10.06
N ALA A 130 -13.09 9.27 -9.11
CA ALA A 130 -13.16 8.73 -7.76
C ALA A 130 -13.78 7.32 -7.75
N GLN A 131 -13.02 6.31 -7.30
CA GLN A 131 -13.50 4.93 -7.19
C GLN A 131 -13.99 4.64 -5.77
N LYS A 132 -15.05 3.85 -5.66
CA LYS A 132 -15.63 3.43 -4.38
C LYS A 132 -15.03 2.11 -3.93
N TYR A 133 -14.61 2.05 -2.67
CA TYR A 133 -14.10 0.83 -2.04
C TYR A 133 -14.76 0.56 -0.70
N ASP A 134 -14.76 -0.71 -0.29
CA ASP A 134 -15.12 -1.14 1.07
C ASP A 134 -14.20 -0.47 2.09
N TYR A 135 -14.75 0.15 3.15
CA TYR A 135 -13.96 0.84 4.16
C TYR A 135 -12.83 0.01 4.79
N LYS A 136 -12.96 -1.33 4.85
CA LYS A 136 -11.94 -2.22 5.43
C LYS A 136 -10.67 -2.24 4.60
N HIS A 137 -10.78 -2.14 3.28
CA HIS A 137 -9.66 -2.29 2.34
C HIS A 137 -9.37 -1.01 1.54
N ALA A 138 -10.21 0.01 1.65
CA ALA A 138 -10.13 1.25 0.87
C ALA A 138 -8.75 1.90 0.83
N ARG A 139 -7.95 1.81 1.89
CA ARG A 139 -6.58 2.31 1.87
C ARG A 139 -5.69 1.54 0.90
N ILE A 140 -5.69 0.21 1.00
CA ILE A 140 -4.85 -0.67 0.19
C ILE A 140 -5.33 -0.61 -1.26
N ASP A 141 -6.64 -0.65 -1.48
CA ASP A 141 -7.23 -0.61 -2.82
C ASP A 141 -6.94 0.72 -3.51
N CYS A 142 -7.08 1.83 -2.80
CA CYS A 142 -6.76 3.15 -3.33
C CYS A 142 -5.28 3.33 -3.63
N GLU A 143 -4.41 2.78 -2.77
CA GLU A 143 -2.97 2.74 -3.00
C GLU A 143 -2.62 1.96 -4.28
N ASN A 144 -3.27 0.81 -4.50
CA ASN A 144 -3.09 0.00 -5.70
C ASN A 144 -3.57 0.70 -6.96
N LEU A 145 -4.73 1.36 -6.91
CA LEU A 145 -5.24 2.16 -8.01
C LEU A 145 -4.28 3.30 -8.36
N ALA A 146 -3.77 4.01 -7.38
CA ALA A 146 -2.82 5.10 -7.61
C ALA A 146 -1.52 4.59 -8.23
N LYS A 147 -1.00 3.45 -7.78
CA LYS A 147 0.17 2.79 -8.39
C LYS A 147 -0.11 2.37 -9.83
N SER A 148 -1.25 1.75 -10.14
CA SER A 148 -1.60 1.33 -11.51
C SER A 148 -1.84 2.51 -12.47
N ARG A 149 -2.12 3.69 -11.93
CA ARG A 149 -2.31 4.94 -12.68
C ARG A 149 -1.03 5.79 -12.78
N ASN A 150 0.12 5.29 -12.30
CA ASN A 150 1.36 6.07 -12.18
C ASN A 150 1.17 7.42 -11.45
N ALA A 151 0.27 7.45 -10.47
CA ALA A 151 -0.01 8.65 -9.68
C ALA A 151 1.12 8.91 -8.67
N VAL A 152 1.30 10.16 -8.24
CA VAL A 152 2.29 10.53 -7.20
C VAL A 152 1.78 10.27 -5.78
N GLY A 153 0.52 9.89 -5.64
CA GLY A 153 -0.11 9.58 -4.37
C GLY A 153 -1.61 9.32 -4.52
N PHE A 154 -2.31 9.32 -3.39
CA PHE A 154 -3.75 9.17 -3.34
C PHE A 154 -4.36 9.85 -2.12
N ALA A 155 -5.68 10.05 -2.16
CA ALA A 155 -6.44 10.53 -1.03
C ALA A 155 -7.71 9.71 -0.82
N ILE A 156 -8.12 9.59 0.44
CA ILE A 156 -9.32 8.83 0.84
C ILE A 156 -10.29 9.76 1.55
N GLN A 157 -11.57 9.71 1.15
CA GLN A 157 -12.66 10.47 1.75
C GLN A 157 -13.82 9.54 2.16
N TRP A 158 -14.59 9.96 3.17
CA TRP A 158 -15.82 9.28 3.56
C TRP A 158 -17.00 9.69 2.66
N GLU A 159 -17.79 8.73 2.18
CA GLU A 159 -19.06 8.95 1.47
C GLU A 159 -20.26 8.70 2.41
N SER A 160 -21.25 9.61 2.46
CA SER A 160 -22.38 9.54 3.41
C SER A 160 -23.54 8.61 2.97
N LEU A 161 -24.29 8.20 4.00
CA LEU A 161 -25.26 7.11 4.18
C LEU A 161 -26.62 7.27 3.45
N LEU A 162 -26.64 7.40 2.12
CA LEU A 162 -27.89 7.13 1.36
C LEU A 162 -27.92 5.71 0.76
N SER A 163 -26.81 4.97 0.78
CA SER A 163 -26.78 3.53 0.52
C SER A 163 -26.69 2.79 1.85
N GLY A 164 -27.84 2.44 2.42
CA GLY A 164 -27.91 1.57 3.59
C GLY A 164 -27.06 0.31 3.38
N PHE A 165 -26.27 -0.01 4.40
CA PHE A 165 -25.34 -1.14 4.48
C PHE A 165 -23.97 -0.96 3.79
N PHE A 166 -22.94 -0.95 4.64
CA PHE A 166 -21.49 -0.93 4.35
C PHE A 166 -20.89 0.45 4.05
N GLY A 167 -20.10 0.98 4.99
CA GLY A 167 -19.40 2.25 4.81
C GLY A 167 -18.46 2.18 3.61
N THR A 168 -18.71 2.99 2.58
CA THR A 168 -17.83 3.11 1.42
C THR A 168 -16.83 4.24 1.62
N ARG A 169 -15.75 4.19 0.86
CA ARG A 169 -14.76 5.26 0.77
C ARG A 169 -14.56 5.66 -0.67
N LEU A 170 -14.44 6.96 -0.87
CA LEU A 170 -14.01 7.52 -2.15
C LEU A 170 -12.48 7.56 -2.16
N CYS A 171 -11.91 6.98 -3.21
CA CYS A 171 -10.50 7.04 -3.52
C CYS A 171 -10.23 8.05 -4.62
N TYR A 172 -9.24 8.90 -4.43
CA TYR A 172 -8.76 9.86 -5.41
C TYR A 172 -7.28 9.60 -5.70
N THR A 173 -6.90 9.51 -6.97
CA THR A 173 -5.49 9.47 -7.38
C THR A 173 -4.93 10.88 -7.49
N ILE A 174 -3.74 11.12 -6.93
CA ILE A 174 -3.09 12.44 -6.94
C ILE A 174 -2.07 12.46 -8.08
N SER A 175 -2.26 13.35 -9.04
CA SER A 175 -1.32 13.61 -10.12
C SER A 175 -0.28 14.65 -9.71
N SER A 176 0.82 14.77 -10.45
CA SER A 176 1.91 15.72 -10.14
C SER A 176 1.48 17.20 -10.07
N GLY A 177 0.41 17.57 -10.79
CA GLY A 177 -0.18 18.90 -10.76
C GLY A 177 -1.14 19.17 -9.60
N ASP A 178 -1.63 18.13 -8.92
CA ASP A 178 -2.58 18.25 -7.82
C ASP A 178 -1.88 18.79 -6.57
N LYS A 179 -2.51 19.74 -5.88
CA LYS A 179 -1.95 20.39 -4.67
C LYS A 179 -2.95 20.40 -3.52
N PRO A 180 -3.19 19.24 -2.86
CA PRO A 180 -4.17 19.14 -1.78
C PRO A 180 -3.95 20.12 -0.61
N SER A 181 -2.69 20.52 -0.38
CA SER A 181 -2.34 21.52 0.65
C SER A 181 -2.98 22.89 0.45
N ARG A 182 -3.35 23.26 -0.78
CA ARG A 182 -4.03 24.53 -1.07
C ARG A 182 -5.40 24.66 -0.40
N PHE A 183 -6.04 23.54 -0.08
CA PHE A 183 -7.37 23.50 0.50
C PHE A 183 -7.33 23.58 2.04
N GLY A 184 -6.14 23.72 2.62
CA GLY A 184 -5.94 23.88 4.06
C GLY A 184 -5.80 22.53 4.77
N LYS A 185 -4.82 22.47 5.67
CA LYS A 185 -4.57 21.33 6.54
C LYS A 185 -5.53 21.38 7.73
N HIS A 186 -6.17 20.27 8.04
CA HIS A 186 -7.06 20.12 9.19
C HIS A 186 -6.41 19.19 10.22
N SER A 187 -6.29 19.62 11.48
CA SER A 187 -5.59 18.85 12.54
C SER A 187 -6.46 18.39 13.70
N LEU A 188 -7.75 18.78 13.73
CA LEU A 188 -8.59 18.65 14.94
C LEU A 188 -9.80 17.70 14.79
N ILE A 189 -9.92 16.90 13.72
CA ILE A 189 -11.09 16.04 13.50
C ILE A 189 -10.76 14.56 13.67
N ALA A 190 -11.42 13.92 14.65
CA ALA A 190 -11.27 12.52 15.05
C ALA A 190 -11.39 11.48 13.90
N LYS A 191 -11.95 11.85 12.74
CA LYS A 191 -12.15 10.95 11.59
C LYS A 191 -10.88 10.74 10.75
N CYS A 192 -9.95 11.69 10.76
CA CYS A 192 -8.68 11.57 10.04
C CYS A 192 -7.55 10.95 10.88
N ASP A 193 -7.52 11.17 12.20
CA ASP A 193 -6.32 10.85 12.99
C ASP A 193 -6.28 9.41 13.52
N LYS A 194 -7.44 8.76 13.67
CA LYS A 194 -7.50 7.40 14.24
C LYS A 194 -7.51 6.29 13.18
N ASN A 195 -8.15 6.54 12.03
CA ASN A 195 -8.20 5.57 10.93
C ASN A 195 -7.51 6.06 9.65
N ARG A 196 -7.22 7.37 9.52
CA ARG A 196 -6.62 7.96 8.29
C ARG A 196 -7.41 7.63 7.02
N LEU A 197 -8.74 7.63 7.14
CA LEU A 197 -9.69 7.28 6.07
C LEU A 197 -10.53 8.48 5.59
N GLY A 198 -10.12 9.71 5.93
CA GLY A 198 -10.87 10.92 5.63
C GLY A 198 -12.19 11.07 6.41
N GLY A 199 -12.89 12.16 6.14
CA GLY A 199 -14.21 12.49 6.67
C GLY A 199 -15.12 12.97 5.55
N TYR A 200 -16.37 13.33 5.86
CA TYR A 200 -17.38 13.71 4.86
C TYR A 200 -16.96 14.92 3.97
N ARG A 201 -15.98 15.71 4.43
CA ARG A 201 -15.43 16.90 3.75
C ARG A 201 -13.91 17.01 3.85
N LEU A 202 -13.28 15.90 4.23
CA LEU A 202 -11.87 15.84 4.56
C LEU A 202 -11.27 14.64 3.88
N MET A 203 -10.08 14.82 3.31
CA MET A 203 -9.34 13.74 2.69
C MET A 203 -8.07 13.45 3.47
N SER A 204 -7.83 12.17 3.73
CA SER A 204 -6.53 11.70 4.20
C SER A 204 -5.61 11.53 2.99
N VAL A 205 -4.55 12.32 2.92
CA VAL A 205 -3.65 12.40 1.77
C VAL A 205 -2.38 11.59 2.03
N TYR A 206 -1.99 10.82 1.03
CA TYR A 206 -0.81 9.99 1.03
C TYR A 206 0.00 10.25 -0.25
N LEU A 207 1.31 10.44 -0.11
CA LEU A 207 2.21 10.58 -1.26
C LEU A 207 3.22 9.43 -1.27
N PHE A 208 3.55 8.94 -2.46
CA PHE A 208 4.62 7.97 -2.61
C PHE A 208 5.98 8.65 -2.41
N LYS A 209 6.94 7.91 -1.84
CA LYS A 209 8.33 8.34 -1.66
C LYS A 209 9.20 7.83 -2.78
#